data_AF-A0A7J4ECT2-F1
#
_entry.id   AF-A0A7J4ECT2-F1
#
_cell.length_a   1.000
_cell.length_b   1.000
_cell.length_c   1.000
_cell.angle_alpha   90.00
_cell.angle_beta   90.00
_cell.angle_gamma   90.00
#
_symmetry.space_group_name_H-M   'P 1'
#
loop_
_entity.id
_entity.type
_entity.pdbx_description
1 polymer ?
#
loop_
_entity_poly.entity_id
_entity_poly.type
_entity_poly.pdbx_seq_one_letter_code
_entity_poly.pdbx_strand_id
1 'polypeptide(L)'
;MAKRVKKKRSVEITEDNCKQVLLVYAMQHYPQEMENTIPDCPYNLGGLNSELAFTEFAEWFISERIQPSTGKTVVREFVEKYEGIMESGLKEKLLQLEAMSYGEFEVIETDDTYVLLLDITNGTRYIVKLFDENRAIFKVGRIIRGRIHPWGEVYRFAGIIHTELSDEEVARRLGLITQGMVDSLMGQYDKNMIKKAESIILSQKSTLSSVLNKYPAQWVDGICKALGIAVKGDKREKVKLIVAKYQSREIQVILEGLPLRCKEALKLVLEKGGWVKYSQLKSRFDDEITRGWAEDPPKSTIGIIRLHALLIVGKMGISGRMYKIAVVPLELREVIAKYI
;
A
#
# COMPACT_ATOMS: atom_id res chain seq x y z
N MET A 1 -12.50 -57.70 30.78
CA MET A 1 -12.20 -56.28 30.45
C MET A 1 -12.37 -56.07 28.95
N ALA A 2 -13.54 -55.61 28.49
CA ALA A 2 -13.76 -55.26 27.09
C ALA A 2 -13.65 -53.73 26.93
N LYS A 3 -12.59 -53.26 26.28
CA LYS A 3 -12.40 -51.84 25.95
C LYS A 3 -13.44 -51.42 24.92
N ARG A 4 -14.37 -50.55 25.31
CA ARG A 4 -15.25 -49.81 24.40
C ARG A 4 -14.40 -48.91 23.51
N VAL A 5 -14.26 -49.28 22.24
CA VAL A 5 -13.74 -48.42 21.18
C VAL A 5 -14.73 -47.27 20.98
N LYS A 6 -14.31 -46.04 21.27
CA LYS A 6 -15.11 -44.84 20.95
C LYS A 6 -15.25 -44.75 19.42
N LYS A 7 -16.46 -44.99 18.92
CA LYS A 7 -16.83 -44.80 17.51
C LYS A 7 -16.58 -43.32 17.16
N LYS A 8 -15.62 -43.04 16.27
CA LYS A 8 -15.36 -41.70 15.71
C LYS A 8 -16.70 -41.22 15.12
N ARG A 9 -17.27 -40.11 15.61
CA ARG A 9 -18.42 -39.47 14.97
C ARG A 9 -17.99 -39.14 13.53
N SER A 10 -18.64 -39.75 12.54
CA SER A 10 -18.53 -39.32 11.15
C SER A 10 -19.03 -37.89 11.07
N VAL A 11 -18.21 -36.98 10.55
CA VAL A 11 -18.64 -35.61 10.28
C VAL A 11 -19.58 -35.68 9.08
N GLU A 12 -20.84 -35.34 9.29
CA GLU A 12 -21.82 -35.18 8.21
C GLU A 12 -21.47 -33.93 7.40
N ILE A 13 -21.55 -34.05 6.07
CA ILE A 13 -21.25 -32.93 5.16
C ILE A 13 -22.58 -32.26 4.82
N THR A 14 -22.71 -31.00 5.19
CA THR A 14 -23.93 -30.19 5.04
C THR A 14 -23.67 -28.99 4.15
N GLU A 15 -24.72 -28.28 3.72
CA GLU A 15 -24.56 -27.05 2.95
C GLU A 15 -23.69 -26.00 3.67
N ASP A 16 -23.76 -25.92 5.00
CA ASP A 16 -23.04 -24.92 5.80
C ASP A 16 -21.53 -25.21 5.90
N ASN A 17 -21.11 -26.47 5.81
CA ASN A 17 -19.70 -26.85 5.99
C ASN A 17 -19.02 -27.33 4.70
N CYS A 18 -19.78 -27.58 3.63
CA CYS A 18 -19.28 -28.25 2.43
C CYS A 18 -18.08 -27.55 1.79
N LYS A 19 -18.08 -26.20 1.65
CA LYS A 19 -16.95 -25.45 1.08
C LYS A 19 -15.68 -25.59 1.92
N GLN A 20 -15.80 -25.55 3.25
CA GLN A 20 -14.65 -25.71 4.14
C GLN A 20 -14.08 -27.12 4.06
N VAL A 21 -14.95 -28.14 4.08
CA VAL A 21 -14.52 -29.54 3.98
C VAL A 21 -13.88 -29.82 2.62
N LEU A 22 -14.42 -29.25 1.55
CA LEU A 22 -13.90 -29.36 0.19
C LEU A 22 -12.52 -28.68 0.03
N LEU A 23 -12.31 -27.52 0.65
CA LEU A 23 -11.01 -26.86 0.68
C LEU A 23 -9.98 -27.70 1.44
N VAL A 24 -10.35 -28.22 2.62
CA VAL A 24 -9.47 -29.11 3.41
C VAL A 24 -9.13 -30.37 2.61
N TYR A 25 -10.09 -30.92 1.87
CA TYR A 25 -9.85 -32.05 0.98
C TYR A 25 -8.80 -31.73 -0.07
N ALA A 26 -8.96 -30.60 -0.78
CA ALA A 26 -8.02 -30.15 -1.81
C ALA A 26 -6.60 -30.01 -1.25
N MET A 27 -6.44 -29.33 -0.10
CA MET A 27 -5.14 -29.11 0.53
C MET A 27 -4.46 -30.39 1.01
N GLN A 28 -5.23 -31.40 1.42
CA GLN A 28 -4.69 -32.69 1.89
C GLN A 28 -4.29 -33.61 0.75
N HIS A 29 -5.04 -33.58 -0.35
CA HIS A 29 -4.87 -34.50 -1.47
C HIS A 29 -3.99 -33.95 -2.60
N TYR A 30 -3.88 -32.61 -2.70
CA TYR A 30 -3.20 -31.92 -3.79
C TYR A 30 -2.22 -30.81 -3.34
N PRO A 31 -1.43 -30.98 -2.26
CA PRO A 31 -0.62 -29.88 -1.73
C PRO A 31 0.42 -29.37 -2.74
N GLN A 32 1.08 -30.28 -3.47
CA GLN A 32 2.13 -29.91 -4.44
C GLN A 32 1.51 -29.38 -5.73
N GLU A 33 0.42 -29.98 -6.19
CA GLU A 33 -0.31 -29.52 -7.38
C GLU A 33 -0.88 -28.13 -7.17
N MET A 34 -1.43 -27.83 -5.98
CA MET A 34 -1.89 -26.49 -5.66
C MET A 34 -0.74 -25.48 -5.75
N GLU A 35 0.41 -25.76 -5.14
CA GLU A 35 1.56 -24.83 -5.18
C GLU A 35 2.09 -24.62 -6.60
N ASN A 36 2.22 -25.70 -7.38
CA ASN A 36 2.80 -25.64 -8.73
C ASN A 36 1.89 -24.99 -9.77
N THR A 37 0.59 -24.88 -9.50
CA THR A 37 -0.41 -24.44 -10.50
C THR A 37 -0.96 -23.04 -10.23
N ILE A 38 -0.47 -22.35 -9.20
CA ILE A 38 -0.75 -20.93 -8.98
C ILE A 38 -0.48 -20.10 -10.26
N PRO A 39 0.64 -20.31 -10.99
CA PRO A 39 0.91 -19.55 -12.23
C PRO A 39 -0.09 -19.84 -13.36
N ASP A 40 -0.78 -20.99 -13.32
CA ASP A 40 -1.75 -21.40 -14.34
C ASP A 40 -3.16 -20.85 -14.08
N CYS A 41 -3.38 -20.20 -12.91
CA CYS A 41 -4.66 -19.60 -12.58
C CYS A 41 -5.00 -18.50 -13.60
N PRO A 42 -6.13 -18.59 -14.34
CA PRO A 42 -6.48 -17.63 -15.37
C PRO A 42 -6.94 -16.28 -14.81
N TYR A 43 -7.14 -16.20 -13.49
CA TYR A 43 -7.65 -15.03 -12.80
C TYR A 43 -6.50 -14.15 -12.28
N ASN A 44 -6.71 -12.84 -12.31
CA ASN A 44 -5.70 -11.89 -11.86
C ASN A 44 -5.57 -11.90 -10.34
N LEU A 45 -4.54 -12.59 -9.84
CA LEU A 45 -4.20 -12.61 -8.41
C LEU A 45 -3.37 -11.39 -7.97
N GLY A 46 -2.90 -10.57 -8.92
CA GLY A 46 -2.04 -9.42 -8.67
C GLY A 46 -2.79 -8.27 -7.97
N GLY A 47 -2.18 -7.71 -6.93
CA GLY A 47 -2.74 -6.59 -6.15
C GLY A 47 -3.76 -7.01 -5.08
N LEU A 48 -4.10 -8.30 -5.01
CA LEU A 48 -4.88 -8.86 -3.91
C LEU A 48 -3.99 -9.11 -2.69
N ASN A 49 -4.58 -9.06 -1.50
CA ASN A 49 -3.92 -9.59 -0.31
C ASN A 49 -3.84 -11.12 -0.38
N SER A 50 -2.99 -11.74 0.46
CA SER A 50 -2.74 -13.18 0.40
C SER A 50 -3.99 -14.05 0.62
N GLU A 51 -4.94 -13.58 1.44
CA GLU A 51 -6.17 -14.30 1.75
C GLU A 51 -7.15 -14.29 0.56
N LEU A 52 -7.33 -13.12 -0.06
CA LEU A 52 -8.16 -12.95 -1.26
C LEU A 52 -7.54 -13.68 -2.45
N ALA A 53 -6.23 -13.57 -2.65
CA ALA A 53 -5.52 -14.29 -3.71
C ALA A 53 -5.66 -15.81 -3.55
N PHE A 54 -5.51 -16.32 -2.33
CA PHE A 54 -5.72 -17.74 -2.04
C PHE A 54 -7.17 -18.17 -2.26
N THR A 55 -8.14 -17.34 -1.88
CA THR A 55 -9.56 -17.66 -2.07
C THR A 55 -9.93 -17.75 -3.54
N GLU A 56 -9.49 -16.78 -4.34
CA GLU A 56 -9.71 -16.75 -5.80
C GLU A 56 -9.09 -17.98 -6.49
N PHE A 57 -7.85 -18.29 -6.12
CA PHE A 57 -7.11 -19.46 -6.60
C PHE A 57 -7.77 -20.78 -6.18
N ALA A 58 -8.13 -20.93 -4.91
CA ALA A 58 -8.69 -22.16 -4.38
C ALA A 58 -10.04 -22.48 -5.02
N GLU A 59 -10.90 -21.47 -5.22
CA GLU A 59 -12.18 -21.66 -5.88
C GLU A 59 -11.99 -22.19 -7.32
N TRP A 60 -11.07 -21.59 -8.10
CA TRP A 60 -10.72 -22.08 -9.43
C TRP A 60 -10.14 -23.50 -9.42
N PHE A 61 -9.15 -23.75 -8.54
CA PHE A 61 -8.47 -25.03 -8.46
C PHE A 61 -9.43 -26.17 -8.13
N ILE A 62 -10.42 -25.89 -7.27
CA ILE A 62 -11.39 -26.88 -6.81
C ILE A 62 -12.48 -27.16 -7.85
N SER A 63 -13.02 -26.11 -8.47
CA SER A 63 -14.25 -26.20 -9.27
C SER A 63 -14.03 -26.28 -10.77
N GLU A 64 -12.92 -25.74 -11.28
CA GLU A 64 -12.69 -25.59 -12.73
C GLU A 64 -11.50 -26.41 -13.23
N ARG A 65 -10.43 -26.54 -12.43
CA ARG A 65 -9.21 -27.21 -12.87
C ARG A 65 -9.36 -28.74 -12.84
N ILE A 66 -9.14 -29.37 -14.00
CA ILE A 66 -9.02 -30.82 -14.13
C ILE A 66 -7.66 -31.27 -13.62
N GLN A 67 -7.65 -32.18 -12.65
CA GLN A 67 -6.43 -32.70 -12.05
C GLN A 67 -5.80 -33.77 -12.97
N PRO A 68 -4.50 -33.65 -13.32
CA PRO A 68 -3.85 -34.60 -14.23
C PRO A 68 -3.86 -36.05 -13.72
N SER A 69 -3.84 -36.25 -12.41
CA SER A 69 -3.80 -37.57 -11.78
C SER A 69 -5.12 -38.33 -11.86
N THR A 70 -6.25 -37.63 -11.86
CA THR A 70 -7.59 -38.26 -11.82
C THR A 70 -8.44 -38.01 -13.07
N GLY A 71 -8.07 -37.01 -13.88
CA GLY A 71 -8.88 -36.56 -15.02
C GLY A 71 -10.21 -35.90 -14.60
N LYS A 72 -10.33 -35.48 -13.34
CA LYS A 72 -11.55 -34.89 -12.75
C LYS A 72 -11.21 -33.56 -12.07
N THR A 73 -12.22 -32.73 -11.85
CA THR A 73 -12.14 -31.61 -10.90
C THR A 73 -12.07 -32.16 -9.46
N VAL A 74 -11.57 -31.36 -8.52
CA VAL A 74 -11.52 -31.75 -7.11
C VAL A 74 -12.93 -31.93 -6.56
N VAL A 75 -13.88 -31.07 -6.94
CA VAL A 75 -15.26 -31.17 -6.50
C VAL A 75 -15.92 -32.47 -6.93
N ARG A 76 -15.69 -32.93 -8.16
CA ARG A 76 -16.24 -34.19 -8.66
C ARG A 76 -15.69 -35.40 -7.92
N GLU A 77 -14.39 -35.45 -7.73
CA GLU A 77 -13.74 -36.51 -6.95
C GLU A 77 -14.25 -36.53 -5.49
N PHE A 78 -14.38 -35.36 -4.88
CA PHE A 78 -14.90 -35.21 -3.53
C PHE A 78 -16.33 -35.76 -3.42
N VAL A 79 -17.19 -35.41 -4.37
CA VAL A 79 -18.58 -35.91 -4.43
C VAL A 79 -18.61 -37.44 -4.52
N GLU A 80 -17.84 -38.03 -5.43
CA GLU A 80 -17.77 -39.50 -5.58
C GLU A 80 -17.31 -40.21 -4.31
N LYS A 81 -16.36 -39.61 -3.58
CA LYS A 81 -15.80 -40.20 -2.36
C LYS A 81 -16.73 -40.11 -1.16
N TYR A 82 -17.52 -39.03 -1.06
CA TYR A 82 -18.26 -38.70 0.16
C TYR A 82 -19.78 -38.68 0.00
N GLU A 83 -20.35 -39.02 -1.16
CA GLU A 83 -21.80 -39.00 -1.41
C GLU A 83 -22.63 -39.70 -0.32
N GLY A 84 -22.13 -40.81 0.25
CA GLY A 84 -22.84 -41.58 1.28
C GLY A 84 -22.95 -40.91 2.65
N ILE A 85 -22.28 -39.77 2.87
CA ILE A 85 -22.32 -39.00 4.12
C ILE A 85 -22.71 -37.53 3.91
N MET A 86 -23.19 -37.19 2.72
CA MET A 86 -23.69 -35.86 2.39
C MET A 86 -25.18 -35.73 2.71
N GLU A 87 -25.57 -34.52 3.10
CA GLU A 87 -26.97 -34.11 3.19
C GLU A 87 -27.69 -34.30 1.83
N SER A 88 -28.99 -34.57 1.89
CA SER A 88 -29.84 -34.78 0.71
C SER A 88 -29.79 -33.59 -0.25
N GLY A 89 -29.53 -33.83 -1.54
CA GLY A 89 -29.48 -32.81 -2.58
C GLY A 89 -28.18 -31.99 -2.64
N LEU A 90 -27.26 -32.19 -1.70
CA LEU A 90 -25.98 -31.47 -1.66
C LEU A 90 -25.03 -31.92 -2.79
N LYS A 91 -25.08 -33.20 -3.15
CA LYS A 91 -24.31 -33.77 -4.26
C LYS A 91 -24.55 -33.00 -5.56
N GLU A 92 -25.81 -32.81 -5.92
CA GLU A 92 -26.22 -32.13 -7.14
C GLU A 92 -25.75 -30.67 -7.13
N LYS A 93 -25.88 -29.99 -5.99
CA LYS A 93 -25.42 -28.61 -5.80
C LYS A 93 -23.90 -28.48 -5.92
N LEU A 94 -23.12 -29.40 -5.36
CA LEU A 94 -21.66 -29.38 -5.47
C LEU A 94 -21.21 -29.59 -6.91
N LEU A 95 -21.84 -30.51 -7.65
CA LEU A 95 -21.50 -30.72 -9.06
C LEU A 95 -21.81 -29.50 -9.96
N GLN A 96 -22.75 -28.63 -9.55
CA GLN A 96 -23.02 -27.38 -10.26
C GLN A 96 -21.87 -26.37 -10.20
N LEU A 97 -20.90 -26.52 -9.28
CA LEU A 97 -19.70 -25.68 -9.23
C LEU A 97 -18.87 -25.79 -10.53
N GLU A 98 -18.99 -26.89 -11.28
CA GLU A 98 -18.31 -27.06 -12.56
C GLU A 98 -18.94 -26.22 -13.69
N ALA A 99 -20.16 -25.69 -13.50
CA ALA A 99 -20.89 -24.87 -14.46
C ALA A 99 -20.70 -23.38 -14.16
N MET A 100 -19.45 -22.94 -14.10
CA MET A 100 -19.09 -21.55 -13.79
C MET A 100 -19.36 -20.62 -14.98
N SER A 101 -20.04 -19.50 -14.72
CA SER A 101 -20.24 -18.41 -15.67
C SER A 101 -19.44 -17.19 -15.24
N TYR A 102 -18.56 -16.71 -16.10
CA TYR A 102 -17.86 -15.44 -15.94
C TYR A 102 -18.52 -14.37 -16.81
N GLY A 103 -18.73 -13.18 -16.27
CA GLY A 103 -19.35 -12.11 -17.02
C GLY A 103 -19.30 -10.74 -16.36
N GLU A 104 -19.84 -9.79 -17.10
CA GLU A 104 -20.21 -8.48 -16.58
C GLU A 104 -21.72 -8.45 -16.38
N PHE A 105 -22.15 -8.08 -15.19
CA PHE A 105 -23.52 -8.17 -14.76
C PHE A 105 -24.01 -6.81 -14.28
N GLU A 106 -25.12 -6.33 -14.82
CA GLU A 106 -25.82 -5.19 -14.26
C GLU A 106 -26.75 -5.66 -13.13
N VAL A 107 -26.69 -4.98 -11.98
CA VAL A 107 -27.62 -5.19 -10.88
C VAL A 107 -28.96 -4.53 -11.25
N ILE A 108 -29.99 -5.35 -11.49
CA ILE A 108 -31.33 -4.88 -11.90
C ILE A 108 -32.25 -4.69 -10.70
N GLU A 109 -32.17 -5.61 -9.75
CA GLU A 109 -32.99 -5.63 -8.55
C GLU A 109 -32.17 -6.21 -7.40
N THR A 110 -32.47 -5.78 -6.18
CA THR A 110 -31.83 -6.32 -4.97
C THR A 110 -32.85 -6.34 -3.85
N ASP A 111 -32.82 -7.39 -3.04
CA ASP A 111 -33.51 -7.46 -1.76
C ASP A 111 -32.54 -7.90 -0.66
N ASP A 112 -33.07 -8.31 0.50
CA ASP A 112 -32.26 -8.74 1.64
C ASP A 112 -31.60 -10.13 1.47
N THR A 113 -32.01 -10.89 0.47
CA THR A 113 -31.65 -12.32 0.30
C THR A 113 -31.08 -12.66 -1.06
N TYR A 114 -31.32 -11.84 -2.08
CA TYR A 114 -30.86 -12.04 -3.44
C TYR A 114 -30.55 -10.72 -4.16
N VAL A 115 -29.82 -10.86 -5.27
CA VAL A 115 -29.63 -9.84 -6.29
C VAL A 115 -30.04 -10.41 -7.65
N LEU A 116 -30.84 -9.66 -8.40
CA LEU A 116 -31.16 -9.96 -9.79
C LEU A 116 -30.11 -9.32 -10.69
N LEU A 117 -29.38 -10.15 -11.40
CA LEU A 117 -28.34 -9.73 -12.33
C LEU A 117 -28.81 -9.89 -13.77
N LEU A 118 -28.41 -8.96 -14.64
CA LEU A 118 -28.49 -9.07 -16.10
C LEU A 118 -27.07 -9.22 -16.64
N ASP A 119 -26.77 -10.34 -17.28
CA ASP A 119 -25.53 -10.47 -18.06
C ASP A 119 -25.64 -9.57 -19.30
N ILE A 120 -24.78 -8.56 -19.36
CA ILE A 120 -24.84 -7.53 -20.40
C ILE A 120 -24.40 -8.07 -21.76
N THR A 121 -23.74 -9.23 -21.80
CA THR A 121 -23.21 -9.83 -23.03
C THR A 121 -24.29 -10.60 -23.78
N ASN A 122 -25.13 -11.33 -23.06
CA ASN A 122 -26.12 -12.24 -23.66
C ASN A 122 -27.58 -11.94 -23.24
N GLY A 123 -27.80 -11.00 -22.33
CA GLY A 123 -29.13 -10.60 -21.86
C GLY A 123 -29.78 -11.58 -20.88
N THR A 124 -29.08 -12.60 -20.40
CA THR A 124 -29.60 -13.59 -19.46
C THR A 124 -29.75 -12.99 -18.08
N ARG A 125 -30.82 -13.37 -17.37
CA ARG A 125 -31.09 -12.92 -16.01
C ARG A 125 -30.79 -14.01 -15.00
N TYR A 126 -30.17 -13.64 -13.89
CA TYR A 126 -29.75 -14.55 -12.83
C TYR A 126 -30.23 -14.04 -11.47
N ILE A 127 -30.91 -14.90 -10.71
CA ILE A 127 -31.23 -14.64 -9.31
C ILE A 127 -30.10 -15.21 -8.47
N VAL A 128 -29.28 -14.35 -7.86
CA VAL A 128 -28.10 -14.75 -7.10
C VAL A 128 -28.35 -14.55 -5.61
N LYS A 129 -28.25 -15.63 -4.81
CA LYS A 129 -28.47 -15.59 -3.36
C LYS A 129 -27.28 -14.96 -2.63
N LEU A 130 -27.57 -14.05 -1.69
CA LEU A 130 -26.58 -13.39 -0.83
C LEU A 130 -26.41 -14.15 0.51
N PHE A 131 -25.21 -14.11 1.09
CA PHE A 131 -24.87 -14.83 2.33
C PHE A 131 -24.41 -13.90 3.49
N ASP A 132 -24.63 -12.58 3.38
CA ASP A 132 -24.10 -11.51 4.27
C ASP A 132 -22.54 -11.44 4.25
N GLU A 133 -21.83 -10.31 4.17
CA GLU A 133 -21.93 -9.02 4.86
C GLU A 133 -21.73 -7.82 3.88
N ASN A 134 -21.74 -8.07 2.57
CA ASN A 134 -21.34 -7.09 1.55
C ASN A 134 -22.53 -6.52 0.74
N ARG A 135 -23.69 -6.27 1.36
CA ARG A 135 -24.87 -5.74 0.62
C ARG A 135 -24.60 -4.40 -0.06
N ALA A 136 -23.73 -3.57 0.53
CA ALA A 136 -23.40 -2.23 0.02
C ALA A 136 -22.78 -2.24 -1.41
N ILE A 137 -22.24 -3.37 -1.85
CA ILE A 137 -21.68 -3.48 -3.20
C ILE A 137 -22.75 -3.73 -4.28
N PHE A 138 -23.95 -4.19 -3.94
CA PHE A 138 -25.03 -4.46 -4.88
C PHE A 138 -26.05 -3.32 -4.89
N LYS A 139 -25.86 -2.34 -5.78
CA LYS A 139 -26.81 -1.23 -5.98
C LYS A 139 -27.40 -1.34 -7.38
N VAL A 140 -28.71 -1.12 -7.51
CA VAL A 140 -29.40 -1.10 -8.79
C VAL A 140 -28.69 -0.15 -9.77
N GLY A 141 -28.48 -0.61 -11.00
CA GLY A 141 -27.75 0.08 -12.07
C GLY A 141 -26.23 -0.05 -12.02
N ARG A 142 -25.67 -0.76 -11.03
CA ARG A 142 -24.23 -1.01 -10.93
C ARG A 142 -23.81 -2.18 -11.80
N ILE A 143 -22.68 -2.05 -12.48
CA ILE A 143 -22.02 -3.15 -13.18
C ILE A 143 -21.01 -3.82 -12.26
N ILE A 144 -21.13 -5.13 -12.16
CA ILE A 144 -20.20 -6.01 -11.43
C ILE A 144 -19.54 -6.97 -12.42
N ARG A 145 -18.24 -7.21 -12.28
CA ARG A 145 -17.52 -8.28 -12.98
C ARG A 145 -17.23 -9.39 -11.99
N GLY A 146 -17.48 -10.63 -12.35
CA GLY A 146 -17.18 -11.74 -11.47
C GLY A 146 -17.67 -13.06 -12.02
N ARG A 147 -17.73 -14.05 -11.13
CA ARG A 147 -18.18 -15.40 -11.44
C ARG A 147 -19.45 -15.73 -10.68
N ILE A 148 -20.36 -16.41 -11.36
CA ILE A 148 -21.54 -17.01 -10.76
C ILE A 148 -21.65 -18.48 -11.17
N HIS A 149 -22.26 -19.30 -10.33
CA HIS A 149 -22.57 -20.69 -10.65
C HIS A 149 -23.97 -21.05 -10.14
N PRO A 150 -24.64 -22.06 -10.73
CA PRO A 150 -25.90 -22.58 -10.19
C PRO A 150 -25.71 -23.19 -8.79
N TRP A 151 -26.74 -23.09 -7.96
CA TRP A 151 -26.82 -23.70 -6.64
C TRP A 151 -28.27 -24.05 -6.29
N GLY A 152 -28.73 -25.21 -6.75
CA GLY A 152 -30.14 -25.58 -6.75
C GLY A 152 -30.93 -24.71 -7.74
N GLU A 153 -31.94 -24.01 -7.25
CA GLU A 153 -32.84 -23.15 -8.06
C GLU A 153 -32.34 -21.70 -8.21
N VAL A 154 -31.22 -21.35 -7.57
CA VAL A 154 -30.65 -20.00 -7.58
C VAL A 154 -29.19 -20.05 -8.00
N TYR A 155 -28.57 -18.89 -8.22
CA TYR A 155 -27.15 -18.76 -8.47
C TYR A 155 -26.42 -18.30 -7.20
N ARG A 156 -25.10 -18.50 -7.17
CA ARG A 156 -24.20 -17.96 -6.15
C ARG A 156 -22.98 -17.34 -6.80
N PHE A 157 -22.40 -16.34 -6.15
CA PHE A 157 -21.09 -15.83 -6.53
C PHE A 157 -19.98 -16.81 -6.18
N ALA A 158 -18.95 -16.83 -7.02
CA ALA A 158 -17.70 -17.54 -6.79
C ALA A 158 -16.52 -16.57 -6.87
N GLY A 159 -15.58 -16.72 -5.95
CA GLY A 159 -14.39 -15.87 -5.89
C GLY A 159 -14.69 -14.39 -5.62
N ILE A 160 -13.90 -13.53 -6.24
CA ILE A 160 -13.90 -12.08 -6.06
C ILE A 160 -14.79 -11.40 -7.09
N ILE A 161 -15.57 -10.44 -6.60
CA ILE A 161 -16.42 -9.58 -7.43
C ILE A 161 -15.74 -8.22 -7.54
N HIS A 162 -15.55 -7.74 -8.77
CA HIS A 162 -15.06 -6.40 -9.05
C HIS A 162 -16.24 -5.47 -9.38
N THR A 163 -16.34 -4.32 -8.71
CA THR A 163 -17.33 -3.29 -9.04
C THR A 163 -16.67 -2.19 -9.86
N GLU A 164 -17.28 -1.74 -10.96
CA GLU A 164 -16.76 -0.56 -11.67
C GLU A 164 -17.14 0.76 -10.94
N LEU A 165 -16.10 1.59 -10.75
CA LEU A 165 -16.03 2.96 -10.23
C LEU A 165 -15.92 3.13 -8.72
N SER A 166 -14.73 3.58 -8.29
CA SER A 166 -14.52 4.18 -6.97
C SER A 166 -15.29 5.50 -6.86
N ASP A 167 -15.63 5.92 -5.64
CA ASP A 167 -16.27 7.22 -5.39
C ASP A 167 -15.45 8.39 -5.98
N GLU A 168 -14.13 8.23 -6.07
CA GLU A 168 -13.22 9.16 -6.72
C GLU A 168 -13.48 9.26 -8.24
N GLU A 169 -13.69 8.14 -8.92
CA GLU A 169 -13.98 8.11 -10.35
C GLU A 169 -15.33 8.77 -10.67
N VAL A 170 -16.33 8.53 -9.82
CA VAL A 170 -17.65 9.17 -9.92
C VAL A 170 -17.52 10.69 -9.72
N ALA A 171 -16.75 11.11 -8.71
CA ALA A 171 -16.51 12.54 -8.45
C ALA A 171 -15.74 13.23 -9.59
N ARG A 172 -14.78 12.55 -10.24
CA ARG A 172 -14.10 13.04 -11.44
C ARG A 172 -15.06 13.19 -12.63
N ARG A 173 -15.90 12.18 -12.87
CA ARG A 173 -16.87 12.18 -13.98
C ARG A 173 -17.95 13.24 -13.82
N LEU A 174 -18.39 13.52 -12.60
CA LEU A 174 -19.35 14.59 -12.29
C LEU A 174 -18.72 15.99 -12.27
N GLY A 175 -17.42 16.12 -12.53
CA GLY A 175 -16.70 17.40 -12.49
C GLY A 175 -16.58 18.01 -11.10
N LEU A 176 -16.88 17.24 -10.05
CA LEU A 176 -16.80 17.66 -8.64
C LEU A 176 -15.36 17.71 -8.15
N ILE A 177 -14.48 16.92 -8.76
CA ILE A 177 -13.03 16.90 -8.52
C ILE A 177 -12.33 16.93 -9.86
N THR A 178 -11.62 18.03 -10.15
CA THR A 178 -10.75 18.12 -11.35
C THR A 178 -9.32 17.75 -10.99
N GLN A 179 -8.54 17.22 -11.94
CA GLN A 179 -7.12 16.95 -11.73
C GLN A 179 -6.38 18.21 -11.24
N GLY A 180 -6.69 19.39 -11.83
CA GLY A 180 -6.13 20.66 -11.38
C GLY A 180 -6.53 21.06 -9.95
N MET A 181 -7.71 20.66 -9.46
CA MET A 181 -8.11 20.86 -8.07
C MET A 181 -7.34 19.94 -7.13
N VAL A 182 -7.14 18.67 -7.48
CA VAL A 182 -6.33 17.72 -6.71
C VAL A 182 -4.88 18.19 -6.65
N ASP A 183 -4.29 18.55 -7.79
CA ASP A 183 -2.91 19.05 -7.86
C ASP A 183 -2.74 20.35 -7.07
N SER A 184 -3.73 21.24 -7.13
CA SER A 184 -3.75 22.48 -6.34
C SER A 184 -3.85 22.19 -4.83
N LEU A 185 -4.74 21.29 -4.41
CA LEU A 185 -4.92 20.92 -3.00
C LEU A 185 -3.70 20.18 -2.44
N MET A 186 -3.16 19.22 -3.19
CA MET A 186 -1.92 18.52 -2.83
C MET A 186 -0.73 19.49 -2.78
N GLY A 187 -0.60 20.38 -3.77
CA GLY A 187 0.42 21.42 -3.77
C GLY A 187 0.29 22.39 -2.60
N GLN A 188 -0.94 22.76 -2.20
CA GLN A 188 -1.19 23.57 -1.00
C GLN A 188 -0.87 22.81 0.29
N TYR A 189 -1.24 21.54 0.37
CA TYR A 189 -0.92 20.66 1.49
C TYR A 189 0.59 20.53 1.68
N ASP A 190 1.33 20.25 0.60
CA ASP A 190 2.79 20.13 0.62
C ASP A 190 3.46 21.44 1.00
N LYS A 191 3.02 22.58 0.44
CA LYS A 191 3.50 23.91 0.85
C LYS A 191 3.25 24.17 2.34
N ASN A 192 2.11 23.76 2.88
CA ASN A 192 1.79 23.92 4.29
C ASN A 192 2.64 23.01 5.18
N MET A 193 2.91 21.79 4.75
CA MET A 193 3.79 20.86 5.46
C MET A 193 5.24 21.35 5.49
N ILE A 194 5.77 21.82 4.36
CA ILE A 194 7.11 22.43 4.29
C ILE A 194 7.18 23.65 5.20
N LYS A 195 6.17 24.55 5.14
CA LYS A 195 6.10 25.73 6.02
C LYS A 195 6.10 25.34 7.51
N LYS A 196 5.40 24.28 7.88
CA LYS A 196 5.40 23.74 9.26
C LYS A 196 6.79 23.21 9.64
N ALA A 197 7.42 22.42 8.79
CA ALA A 197 8.77 21.90 9.02
C ALA A 197 9.83 23.02 9.16
N GLU A 198 9.70 24.10 8.38
CA GLU A 198 10.57 25.29 8.45
C GLU A 198 10.15 26.28 9.54
N SER A 199 9.10 26.00 10.31
CA SER A 199 8.65 26.87 11.41
C SER A 199 9.30 26.54 12.75
N ILE A 200 10.16 25.51 12.79
CA ILE A 200 10.88 25.10 14.00
C ILE A 200 11.69 26.27 14.58
N ILE A 201 11.65 26.41 15.90
CA ILE A 201 12.43 27.43 16.59
C ILE A 201 13.89 26.98 16.68
N LEU A 202 14.78 27.84 16.17
CA LEU A 202 16.22 27.67 16.15
C LEU A 202 16.90 28.74 17.02
N SER A 203 18.13 28.44 17.40
CA SER A 203 19.06 29.40 18.00
C SER A 203 20.35 29.42 17.18
N GLN A 204 21.19 30.42 17.42
CA GLN A 204 22.53 30.48 16.82
C GLN A 204 23.43 29.31 17.22
N LYS A 205 23.05 28.53 18.24
CA LYS A 205 23.80 27.38 18.77
C LYS A 205 23.08 26.06 18.53
N SER A 206 22.09 26.02 17.63
CA SER A 206 21.37 24.78 17.31
C SER A 206 22.32 23.69 16.83
N THR A 207 22.20 22.50 17.42
CA THR A 207 22.98 21.31 17.05
C THR A 207 22.24 20.47 16.02
N LEU A 208 22.96 19.67 15.25
CA LEU A 208 22.44 18.79 14.21
C LEU A 208 21.38 17.84 14.79
N SER A 209 21.71 17.15 15.88
CA SER A 209 20.79 16.24 16.57
C SER A 209 19.51 16.94 17.03
N SER A 210 19.63 18.15 17.62
CA SER A 210 18.47 18.89 18.15
C SER A 210 17.47 19.28 17.06
N VAL A 211 17.96 19.51 15.85
CA VAL A 211 17.14 19.92 14.71
C VAL A 211 16.57 18.71 13.98
N LEU A 212 17.39 17.70 13.67
CA LEU A 212 16.91 16.55 12.92
C LEU A 212 15.81 15.79 13.68
N ASN A 213 15.83 15.79 15.00
CA ASN A 213 14.73 15.25 15.80
C ASN A 213 13.39 15.98 15.59
N LYS A 214 13.43 17.26 15.20
CA LYS A 214 12.25 18.07 14.85
C LYS A 214 11.85 17.94 13.37
N TYR A 215 12.73 17.41 12.51
CA TYR A 215 12.41 17.22 11.11
C TYR A 215 11.36 16.10 10.90
N PRO A 216 10.56 16.20 9.82
CA PRO A 216 9.74 15.09 9.35
C PRO A 216 10.59 13.84 9.10
N ALA A 217 10.05 12.65 9.36
CA ALA A 217 10.76 11.39 9.13
C ALA A 217 11.23 11.25 7.68
N GLN A 218 10.36 11.63 6.72
CA GLN A 218 10.65 11.61 5.28
C GLN A 218 11.90 12.42 4.89
N TRP A 219 12.17 13.53 5.59
CA TRP A 219 13.38 14.34 5.34
C TRP A 219 14.62 13.68 5.93
N VAL A 220 14.49 13.09 7.13
CA VAL A 220 15.57 12.31 7.74
C VAL A 220 15.93 11.10 6.88
N ASP A 221 14.94 10.44 6.29
CA ASP A 221 15.13 9.32 5.38
C ASP A 221 15.85 9.76 4.09
N GLY A 222 15.48 10.92 3.54
CA GLY A 222 16.20 11.51 2.41
C GLY A 222 17.66 11.84 2.74
N ILE A 223 17.93 12.39 3.93
CA ILE A 223 19.30 12.64 4.40
C ILE A 223 20.06 11.31 4.53
N CYS A 224 19.45 10.27 5.13
CA CYS A 224 20.07 8.95 5.22
C CYS A 224 20.44 8.41 3.84
N LYS A 225 19.53 8.49 2.86
CA LYS A 225 19.75 8.03 1.49
C LYS A 225 20.89 8.80 0.81
N ALA A 226 20.91 10.14 0.93
CA ALA A 226 21.97 10.98 0.39
C ALA A 226 23.35 10.67 1.00
N LEU A 227 23.38 10.25 2.27
CA LEU A 227 24.59 9.87 2.99
C LEU A 227 24.96 8.39 2.89
N GLY A 228 24.21 7.58 2.12
CA GLY A 228 24.43 6.13 2.02
C GLY A 228 24.20 5.38 3.33
N ILE A 229 23.37 5.90 4.23
CA ILE A 229 22.97 5.26 5.50
C ILE A 229 21.73 4.41 5.22
N ALA A 230 21.72 3.15 5.67
CA ALA A 230 20.57 2.27 5.52
C ALA A 230 19.33 2.85 6.20
N VAL A 231 18.22 2.94 5.46
CA VAL A 231 16.94 3.52 5.92
C VAL A 231 16.14 2.47 6.70
N LYS A 232 16.72 1.90 7.76
CA LYS A 232 16.06 0.97 8.69
C LYS A 232 16.04 1.59 10.10
N GLY A 233 15.12 1.11 10.94
CA GLY A 233 14.99 1.58 12.33
C GLY A 233 14.17 2.86 12.48
N ASP A 234 14.05 3.31 13.73
CA ASP A 234 13.27 4.50 14.07
C ASP A 234 14.01 5.81 13.73
N LYS A 235 13.29 6.93 13.74
CA LYS A 235 13.86 8.24 13.40
C LYS A 235 15.02 8.64 14.31
N ARG A 236 14.96 8.31 15.61
CA ARG A 236 15.98 8.71 16.58
C ARG A 236 17.29 7.97 16.32
N GLU A 237 17.21 6.69 15.97
CA GLU A 237 18.35 5.88 15.56
C GLU A 237 19.01 6.44 14.29
N LYS A 238 18.21 6.76 13.27
CA LYS A 238 18.68 7.40 12.03
C LYS A 238 19.43 8.70 12.31
N VAL A 239 18.89 9.56 13.18
CA VAL A 239 19.56 10.81 13.58
C VAL A 239 20.92 10.55 14.25
N LYS A 240 21.03 9.53 15.11
CA LYS A 240 22.32 9.16 15.72
C LYS A 240 23.33 8.74 14.66
N LEU A 241 22.92 7.94 13.67
CA LEU A 241 23.79 7.51 12.57
C LEU A 241 24.27 8.70 11.72
N ILE A 242 23.37 9.64 11.40
CA ILE A 242 23.73 10.86 10.67
C ILE A 242 24.77 11.67 11.45
N VAL A 243 24.56 11.89 12.75
CA VAL A 243 25.50 12.64 13.60
C VAL A 243 26.85 11.94 13.69
N ALA A 244 26.87 10.62 13.88
CA ALA A 244 28.11 9.83 13.94
C ALA A 244 28.89 9.91 12.62
N LYS A 245 28.20 9.88 11.47
CA LYS A 245 28.84 10.02 10.15
C LYS A 245 29.52 11.38 9.99
N TYR A 246 28.91 12.44 10.50
CA TYR A 246 29.51 13.79 10.47
C TYR A 246 30.66 14.00 11.45
N GLN A 247 30.80 13.13 12.46
CA GLN A 247 31.94 13.10 13.37
C GLN A 247 33.11 12.25 12.84
N SER A 248 32.89 11.47 11.76
CA SER A 248 33.92 10.66 11.12
C SER A 248 34.68 11.45 10.06
N ARG A 249 35.69 10.83 9.43
CA ARG A 249 36.42 11.42 8.30
C ARG A 249 35.57 11.54 7.03
N GLU A 250 34.38 10.92 6.99
CA GLU A 250 33.50 10.91 5.82
C GLU A 250 32.90 12.29 5.51
N ILE A 251 32.85 13.21 6.48
CA ILE A 251 32.44 14.60 6.23
C ILE A 251 33.29 15.26 5.15
N GLN A 252 34.58 14.94 5.06
CA GLN A 252 35.45 15.47 4.02
C GLN A 252 34.97 15.06 2.62
N VAL A 253 34.66 13.77 2.43
CA VAL A 253 34.17 13.24 1.15
C VAL A 253 32.84 13.90 0.76
N ILE A 254 31.95 14.09 1.73
CA ILE A 254 30.67 14.79 1.50
C ILE A 254 30.92 16.22 1.05
N LEU A 255 31.79 16.97 1.74
CA LEU A 255 32.09 18.36 1.43
C LEU A 255 32.81 18.51 0.09
N GLU A 256 33.76 17.64 -0.22
CA GLU A 256 34.48 17.64 -1.50
C GLU A 256 33.53 17.41 -2.68
N GLY A 257 32.57 16.49 -2.52
CA GLY A 257 31.55 16.17 -3.52
C GLY A 257 30.46 17.22 -3.72
N LEU A 258 30.38 18.27 -2.88
CA LEU A 258 29.39 19.33 -3.07
C LEU A 258 29.68 20.18 -4.31
N PRO A 259 28.63 20.57 -5.08
CA PRO A 259 28.76 21.56 -6.14
C PRO A 259 29.35 22.89 -5.64
N LEU A 260 30.07 23.60 -6.52
CA LEU A 260 30.73 24.87 -6.17
C LEU A 260 29.75 25.90 -5.60
N ARG A 261 28.56 26.04 -6.21
CA ARG A 261 27.48 26.91 -5.73
C ARG A 261 27.04 26.58 -4.29
N CYS A 262 27.02 25.30 -3.93
CA CYS A 262 26.68 24.87 -2.57
C CYS A 262 27.76 25.28 -1.57
N LYS A 263 29.04 25.18 -1.96
CA LYS A 263 30.17 25.62 -1.14
C LYS A 263 30.16 27.13 -0.93
N GLU A 264 29.90 27.92 -1.97
CA GLU A 264 29.75 29.38 -1.88
C GLU A 264 28.62 29.80 -0.92
N ALA A 265 27.49 29.10 -0.98
CA ALA A 265 26.37 29.34 -0.08
C ALA A 265 26.74 29.02 1.39
N LEU A 266 27.40 27.90 1.65
CA LEU A 266 27.90 27.56 3.00
C LEU A 266 28.91 28.59 3.50
N LYS A 267 29.84 29.02 2.64
CA LYS A 267 30.84 30.05 2.96
C LYS A 267 30.19 31.35 3.42
N LEU A 268 29.19 31.83 2.67
CA LEU A 268 28.43 33.04 3.03
C LEU A 268 27.81 32.93 4.44
N VAL A 269 27.24 31.76 4.78
CA VAL A 269 26.63 31.55 6.10
C VAL A 269 27.70 31.51 7.20
N LEU A 270 28.83 30.87 6.96
CA LEU A 270 29.95 30.76 7.91
C LEU A 270 30.61 32.12 8.18
N GLU A 271 30.87 32.94 7.14
CA GLU A 271 31.42 34.29 7.26
C GLU A 271 30.53 35.23 8.11
N LYS A 272 29.24 34.91 8.23
CA LYS A 272 28.27 35.63 9.07
C LYS A 272 28.08 35.00 10.46
N GLY A 273 29.02 34.18 10.90
CA GLY A 273 28.98 33.53 12.22
C GLY A 273 28.14 32.25 12.24
N GLY A 274 27.95 31.62 11.07
CA GLY A 274 27.26 30.34 10.92
C GLY A 274 25.72 30.43 10.90
N TRP A 275 25.16 31.63 10.72
CA TRP A 275 23.73 31.82 10.47
C TRP A 275 23.46 33.13 9.71
N VAL A 276 22.35 33.16 8.96
CA VAL A 276 21.90 34.35 8.21
C VAL A 276 20.38 34.45 8.18
N LYS A 277 19.83 35.64 7.89
CA LYS A 277 18.40 35.74 7.53
C LYS A 277 18.18 34.99 6.22
N TYR A 278 17.12 34.19 6.14
CA TYR A 278 16.89 33.32 4.99
C TYR A 278 16.77 34.10 3.67
N SER A 279 16.24 35.32 3.71
CA SER A 279 16.15 36.20 2.55
C SER A 279 17.50 36.58 1.94
N GLN A 280 18.57 36.64 2.75
CA GLN A 280 19.92 36.95 2.27
C GLN A 280 20.54 35.79 1.49
N LEU A 281 20.12 34.56 1.81
CA LEU A 281 20.55 33.37 1.09
C LEU A 281 19.73 33.22 -0.20
N LYS A 282 18.40 33.36 -0.10
CA LYS A 282 17.47 33.21 -1.23
C LYS A 282 17.64 34.30 -2.30
N SER A 283 18.21 35.46 -1.96
CA SER A 283 18.51 36.50 -2.96
C SER A 283 19.68 36.15 -3.88
N ARG A 284 20.50 35.14 -3.54
CA ARG A 284 21.70 34.77 -4.29
C ARG A 284 21.69 33.32 -4.80
N PHE A 285 20.93 32.44 -4.15
CA PHE A 285 20.91 31.01 -4.43
C PHE A 285 19.49 30.50 -4.60
N ASP A 286 19.33 29.54 -5.49
CA ASP A 286 18.08 28.88 -5.80
C ASP A 286 17.61 27.96 -4.67
N ASP A 287 16.30 27.96 -4.46
CA ASP A 287 15.61 27.27 -3.36
C ASP A 287 14.43 26.48 -3.92
N GLU A 288 14.58 25.17 -3.96
CA GLU A 288 13.55 24.21 -4.32
C GLU A 288 13.59 23.07 -3.31
N ILE A 289 12.47 22.85 -2.62
CA ILE A 289 12.35 21.83 -1.58
C ILE A 289 11.05 21.10 -1.83
N THR A 290 11.15 19.77 -1.80
CA THR A 290 10.05 18.84 -1.94
C THR A 290 9.69 18.24 -0.58
N ARG A 291 8.56 17.54 -0.50
CA ARG A 291 8.14 16.86 0.73
C ARG A 291 8.91 15.56 0.96
N GLY A 292 9.04 14.74 -0.08
CA GLY A 292 9.68 13.42 -0.01
C GLY A 292 11.11 13.46 -0.54
N TRP A 293 12.08 13.78 0.33
CA TRP A 293 13.48 13.87 -0.09
C TRP A 293 14.09 12.52 -0.46
N ALA A 294 13.48 11.41 -0.05
CA ALA A 294 13.93 10.07 -0.41
C ALA A 294 13.51 9.71 -1.85
N GLU A 295 12.30 10.10 -2.25
CA GLU A 295 11.71 9.83 -3.56
C GLU A 295 12.11 10.88 -4.60
N ASP A 296 12.02 12.16 -4.23
CA ASP A 296 12.31 13.31 -5.08
C ASP A 296 13.29 14.26 -4.38
N PRO A 297 14.60 13.96 -4.40
CA PRO A 297 15.60 14.74 -3.70
C PRO A 297 15.71 16.15 -4.29
N PRO A 298 15.82 17.20 -3.45
CA PRO A 298 15.93 18.57 -3.93
C PRO A 298 17.22 18.79 -4.71
N LYS A 299 17.12 19.54 -5.81
CA LYS A 299 18.23 19.77 -6.76
C LYS A 299 18.79 21.19 -6.72
N SER A 300 18.11 22.10 -6.02
CA SER A 300 18.56 23.49 -5.92
C SER A 300 19.79 23.62 -5.04
N THR A 301 20.53 24.72 -5.16
CA THR A 301 21.72 24.96 -4.33
C THR A 301 21.42 24.85 -2.84
N ILE A 302 20.37 25.54 -2.35
CA ILE A 302 19.98 25.49 -0.94
C ILE A 302 19.42 24.11 -0.58
N GLY A 303 18.67 23.49 -1.48
CA GLY A 303 18.09 22.17 -1.31
C GLY A 303 19.13 21.07 -1.11
N ILE A 304 20.18 21.04 -1.93
CA ILE A 304 21.27 20.07 -1.83
C ILE A 304 21.98 20.18 -0.48
N ILE A 305 22.27 21.40 -0.01
CA ILE A 305 22.95 21.60 1.28
C ILE A 305 22.06 21.11 2.44
N ARG A 306 20.74 21.33 2.34
CA ARG A 306 19.75 20.84 3.31
C ARG A 306 19.56 19.34 3.27
N LEU A 307 19.59 18.72 2.09
CA LEU A 307 19.55 17.26 1.90
C LEU A 307 20.75 16.57 2.57
N HIS A 308 21.88 17.25 2.62
CA HIS A 308 23.04 16.80 3.39
C HIS A 308 23.00 17.25 4.86
N ALA A 309 21.95 17.92 5.34
CA ALA A 309 21.86 18.43 6.71
C ALA A 309 22.99 19.39 7.12
N LEU A 310 23.69 20.00 6.16
CA LEU A 310 24.77 20.97 6.39
C LEU A 310 24.22 22.39 6.61
N LEU A 311 22.97 22.62 6.22
CA LEU A 311 22.23 23.86 6.42
C LEU A 311 20.81 23.53 6.88
N ILE A 312 20.35 24.27 7.88
CA ILE A 312 19.05 24.10 8.50
C ILE A 312 18.26 25.38 8.35
N VAL A 313 16.99 25.25 8.00
CA VAL A 313 16.06 26.38 7.89
C VAL A 313 15.02 26.31 9.00
N GLY A 314 14.80 27.43 9.67
CA GLY A 314 13.85 27.55 10.77
C GLY A 314 13.55 29.02 11.10
N LYS A 315 13.02 29.28 12.30
CA LYS A 315 12.74 30.63 12.79
C LYS A 315 13.54 30.97 14.04
N MET A 316 13.96 32.22 14.17
CA MET A 316 14.65 32.73 15.37
C MET A 316 14.14 34.14 15.71
N GLY A 317 14.01 34.42 17.00
CA GLY A 317 13.70 35.75 17.50
C GLY A 317 14.93 36.66 17.42
N ILE A 318 14.80 37.80 16.75
CA ILE A 318 15.84 38.83 16.62
C ILE A 318 15.18 40.15 16.99
N SER A 319 15.64 40.79 18.07
CA SER A 319 15.10 42.08 18.55
C SER A 319 13.57 42.08 18.68
N GLY A 320 13.00 41.04 19.29
CA GLY A 320 11.56 40.92 19.53
C GLY A 320 10.70 40.50 18.33
N ARG A 321 11.29 40.24 17.15
CA ARG A 321 10.55 39.76 15.96
C ARG A 321 11.07 38.39 15.51
N MET A 322 10.17 37.54 15.02
CA MET A 322 10.52 36.22 14.48
C MET A 322 10.91 36.32 13.01
N TYR A 323 12.12 35.87 12.67
CA TYR A 323 12.62 35.82 11.30
C TYR A 323 12.88 34.39 10.87
N LYS A 324 12.62 34.08 9.60
CA LYS A 324 13.12 32.86 8.96
C LYS A 324 14.63 32.99 8.77
N ILE A 325 15.39 32.02 9.23
CA ILE A 325 16.86 32.00 9.19
C ILE A 325 17.37 30.69 8.59
N ALA A 326 18.61 30.74 8.09
CA ALA A 326 19.39 29.56 7.79
C ALA A 326 20.57 29.46 8.78
N VAL A 327 20.85 28.25 9.27
CA VAL A 327 21.89 27.98 10.29
C VAL A 327 22.71 26.79 9.86
N VAL A 328 24.04 26.90 9.94
CA VAL A 328 24.93 25.74 9.93
C VAL A 328 25.01 25.20 11.36
N PRO A 329 24.74 23.90 11.61
CA PRO A 329 24.82 23.32 12.95
C PRO A 329 26.15 23.66 13.63
N LEU A 330 26.10 24.02 14.92
CA LEU A 330 27.25 24.58 15.64
C LEU A 330 28.50 23.70 15.51
N GLU A 331 28.35 22.41 15.73
CA GLU A 331 29.42 21.40 15.70
C GLU A 331 30.03 21.20 14.30
N LEU A 332 29.33 21.58 13.23
CA LEU A 332 29.83 21.41 11.87
C LEU A 332 30.60 22.64 11.37
N ARG A 333 30.45 23.81 12.00
CA ARG A 333 30.99 25.08 11.47
C ARG A 333 32.49 25.05 11.27
N GLU A 334 33.23 24.64 12.30
CA GLU A 334 34.69 24.57 12.25
C GLU A 334 35.17 23.51 11.26
N VAL A 335 34.45 22.40 11.15
CA VAL A 335 34.80 21.33 10.21
C VAL A 335 34.58 21.81 8.78
N ILE A 336 33.42 22.38 8.47
CA ILE A 336 33.09 22.89 7.14
C ILE A 336 34.04 24.02 6.73
N ALA A 337 34.37 24.94 7.64
CA ALA A 337 35.26 26.07 7.35
C ALA A 337 36.70 25.64 6.99
N LYS A 338 37.13 24.42 7.33
CA LYS A 338 38.45 23.89 6.92
C LYS A 338 38.49 23.46 5.45
N TYR A 339 37.33 23.23 4.82
CA TYR A 339 37.22 22.64 3.48
C TYR A 339 36.55 23.57 2.45
N ILE A 340 36.16 24.80 2.84
CA ILE A 340 35.40 25.74 1.99
C ILE A 340 36.02 27.14 1.99
#